data_AF-A0A429MI93-F1
#
_entry.id   AF-A0A429MI93-F1
#
_cell.length_a   1.000
_cell.length_b   1.000
_cell.length_c   1.000
_cell.angle_alpha   90.00
_cell.angle_beta   90.00
_cell.angle_gamma   90.00
#
_symmetry.space_group_name_H-M   'P 1'
#
loop_
_entity.id
_entity.type
_entity.pdbx_description
1 polymer ?
#
loop_
_entity_poly.entity_id
_entity_poly.type
_entity_poly.pdbx_seq_one_letter_code
_entity_poly.pdbx_strand_id
1 'polypeptide(L)'
;ALELAEKTANLPVPLHLRNAPTKLMKQQGYGINYLYPHDYPEHFVLQDYLPPELKGTKLYESARNKREVEGERLQQRRWQQEQ
;
A
#
# COMPACT_ATOMS: atom_id res chain seq x y z
N ALA A 1 -9.40 -5.41 10.55
CA ALA A 1 -8.10 -5.89 10.01
C ALA A 1 -7.90 -7.38 10.30
N LEU A 2 -7.88 -7.80 11.57
CA LEU A 2 -7.69 -9.21 11.95
C LEU A 2 -8.70 -10.16 11.28
N GLU A 3 -10.00 -9.86 11.39
CA GLU A 3 -11.05 -10.66 10.74
C GLU A 3 -10.90 -10.75 9.22
N LEU A 4 -10.48 -9.64 8.57
CA LEU A 4 -10.25 -9.65 7.12
C LEU A 4 -9.09 -10.57 6.77
N ALA A 5 -7.99 -10.52 7.53
CA ALA A 5 -6.84 -11.38 7.33
C ALA A 5 -7.18 -12.86 7.50
N GLU A 6 -8.02 -13.22 8.48
CA GLU A 6 -8.50 -14.59 8.65
C GLU A 6 -9.32 -15.08 7.45
N LYS A 7 -10.21 -14.22 6.92
CA LYS A 7 -11.05 -14.55 5.75
C LYS A 7 -10.28 -14.61 4.44
N THR A 8 -9.15 -13.91 4.34
CA THR A 8 -8.41 -13.71 3.08
C THR A 8 -6.96 -14.20 3.15
N ALA A 9 -6.66 -15.11 4.07
CA ALA A 9 -5.30 -15.60 4.34
C ALA A 9 -4.63 -16.26 3.12
N ASN A 10 -5.43 -16.74 2.17
CA ASN A 10 -4.98 -17.36 0.93
C ASN A 10 -4.60 -16.36 -0.18
N LEU A 11 -4.89 -15.06 -0.01
CA LEU A 11 -4.57 -14.07 -1.03
C LEU A 11 -3.06 -13.83 -1.10
N PRO A 12 -2.48 -13.83 -2.31
CA PRO A 12 -1.05 -13.60 -2.47
C PRO A 12 -0.66 -12.16 -2.15
N VAL A 13 0.53 -11.97 -1.57
CA VAL A 13 1.18 -10.65 -1.52
C VAL A 13 1.45 -10.17 -2.96
N PRO A 14 1.15 -8.91 -3.31
CA PRO A 14 1.48 -8.34 -4.62
C PRO A 14 2.95 -8.53 -5.00
N LEU A 15 3.24 -8.86 -6.27
CA LEU A 15 4.59 -9.24 -6.72
C LEU A 15 5.63 -8.16 -6.45
N HIS A 16 5.28 -6.89 -6.65
CA HIS A 16 6.17 -5.75 -6.41
C HIS A 16 6.51 -5.54 -4.93
N LEU A 17 5.77 -6.12 -3.99
CA LEU A 17 6.06 -6.05 -2.55
C LEU A 17 6.85 -7.25 -2.02
N ARG A 18 7.01 -8.31 -2.82
CA ARG A 18 7.70 -9.52 -2.37
C ARG A 18 9.20 -9.31 -2.33
N ASN A 19 9.84 -9.90 -1.33
CA ASN A 19 11.30 -10.01 -1.30
C ASN A 19 11.78 -10.92 -2.45
N ALA A 20 12.86 -10.52 -3.10
CA ALA A 20 13.49 -11.26 -4.20
C ALA A 20 15.00 -11.47 -3.94
N PRO A 21 15.37 -12.28 -2.93
CA PRO A 21 16.77 -12.45 -2.53
C PRO A 21 17.58 -13.27 -3.54
N THR A 22 16.93 -14.16 -4.31
CA THR A 22 17.61 -15.01 -5.30
C THR A 22 17.49 -14.42 -6.71
N LYS A 23 18.46 -14.73 -7.58
CA LYS A 23 18.43 -14.32 -8.99
C LYS A 23 17.21 -14.90 -9.74
N LEU A 24 16.84 -16.14 -9.43
CA LEU A 24 15.66 -16.79 -10.02
C LEU A 24 14.36 -16.05 -9.66
N MET A 25 14.20 -15.63 -8.40
CA MET A 25 13.01 -14.88 -7.96
C MET A 25 12.89 -13.53 -8.68
N LYS A 26 14.00 -12.82 -8.89
CA LYS A 26 14.02 -11.58 -9.68
C LYS A 26 13.59 -11.85 -11.13
N GLN A 27 14.09 -12.93 -11.74
CA GLN A 27 13.68 -13.33 -13.10
C GLN A 27 12.19 -13.70 -13.19
N GLN A 28 11.62 -14.24 -12.12
CA GLN A 28 10.19 -14.55 -12.00
C GLN A 28 9.30 -13.33 -11.70
N GLY A 29 9.87 -12.12 -11.66
CA GLY A 29 9.09 -10.89 -11.48
C GLY A 29 8.92 -10.42 -10.05
N TYR A 30 9.59 -11.03 -9.07
CA TYR A 30 9.45 -10.65 -7.65
C TYR A 30 10.17 -9.32 -7.41
N GLY A 31 9.46 -8.38 -6.80
CA GLY A 31 9.97 -7.03 -6.51
C GLY A 31 10.16 -6.14 -7.75
N ILE A 32 9.80 -6.62 -8.95
CA ILE A 32 9.80 -5.78 -10.15
C ILE A 32 8.70 -4.71 -10.01
N ASN A 33 9.00 -3.49 -10.45
CA ASN A 33 8.13 -2.32 -10.37
C ASN A 33 7.74 -1.88 -8.94
N TYR A 34 8.51 -2.30 -7.92
CA TYR A 34 8.41 -1.67 -6.61
C TYR A 34 8.80 -0.20 -6.73
N LEU A 35 7.91 0.71 -6.34
CA LEU A 35 8.21 2.13 -6.33
C LEU A 35 8.70 2.49 -4.94
N TYR A 36 9.98 2.83 -4.81
CA TYR A 36 10.55 3.18 -3.51
C TYR A 36 10.04 4.57 -3.08
N PRO A 37 9.19 4.69 -2.05
CA PRO A 37 8.48 5.94 -1.78
C PRO A 37 9.40 7.12 -1.50
N HIS A 38 10.62 6.88 -1.01
CA HIS A 38 11.55 7.96 -0.68
C HIS A 38 12.14 8.67 -1.91
N ASP A 39 12.05 8.08 -3.10
CA ASP A 39 12.49 8.71 -4.34
C ASP A 39 11.42 9.66 -4.92
N TYR A 40 10.22 9.68 -4.34
CA TYR A 40 9.08 10.47 -4.84
C TYR A 40 8.82 11.71 -3.97
N PRO A 41 8.19 12.76 -4.53
CA PRO A 41 7.78 13.94 -3.78
C PRO A 41 6.97 13.59 -2.52
N GLU A 42 7.18 14.35 -1.45
CA GLU A 42 6.59 14.11 -0.12
C GLU A 42 6.84 12.70 0.47
N HIS A 43 7.79 11.95 -0.09
CA HIS A 43 8.08 10.55 0.22
C HIS A 43 6.86 9.64 0.08
N PHE A 44 6.02 9.90 -0.93
CA PHE A 44 4.77 9.19 -1.16
C PHE A 44 4.61 8.84 -2.64
N VAL A 45 4.14 7.64 -2.92
CA VAL A 45 3.86 7.15 -4.28
C VAL A 45 2.54 6.41 -4.31
N LEU A 46 1.78 6.60 -5.38
CA LEU A 46 0.55 5.87 -5.62
C LEU A 46 0.90 4.48 -6.16
N GLN A 47 0.71 3.47 -5.31
CA GLN A 47 0.90 2.08 -5.65
C GLN A 47 -0.12 1.22 -4.90
N ASP A 48 -0.56 0.12 -5.51
CA ASP A 48 -1.45 -0.83 -4.85
C ASP A 48 -0.67 -1.62 -3.79
N TYR A 49 -1.03 -1.47 -2.51
CA TYR A 49 -0.36 -2.17 -1.40
C TYR A 49 -1.14 -3.38 -0.87
N LEU A 50 -2.45 -3.39 -1.09
CA LEU A 50 -3.30 -4.54 -0.79
C LEU A 50 -3.36 -5.47 -2.01
N PRO A 51 -3.68 -6.76 -1.82
CA PRO A 51 -4.02 -7.65 -2.92
C PRO A 51 -5.13 -7.03 -3.80
N PRO A 52 -5.13 -7.30 -5.12
CA PRO A 52 -6.12 -6.74 -6.05
C PRO A 52 -7.58 -6.97 -5.60
N GLU A 53 -7.85 -8.10 -4.95
CA GLU A 53 -9.18 -8.48 -4.45
C GLU A 53 -9.63 -7.62 -3.26
N LEU A 54 -8.70 -6.96 -2.58
CA LEU A 54 -8.94 -6.08 -1.43
C LEU A 54 -8.75 -4.60 -1.77
N LYS A 55 -8.56 -4.27 -3.05
CA LYS A 55 -8.38 -2.89 -3.50
C LYS A 55 -9.56 -2.01 -3.07
N GLY A 56 -9.25 -0.84 -2.51
CA GLY A 56 -10.26 0.10 -2.00
C GLY A 56 -10.82 -0.23 -0.62
N THR A 57 -10.37 -1.32 0.03
CA THR A 57 -10.80 -1.64 1.39
C THR A 57 -10.23 -0.63 2.39
N LYS A 58 -11.11 0.09 3.10
CA LYS A 58 -10.74 1.02 4.17
C LYS A 58 -10.91 0.35 5.53
N LEU A 59 -9.84 0.31 6.34
CA LEU A 59 -9.84 -0.30 7.67
C LEU A 59 -9.69 0.71 8.81
N TYR A 60 -9.29 1.94 8.50
CA TYR A 60 -9.08 3.01 9.46
C TYR A 60 -9.93 4.22 9.08
N GLU A 61 -10.73 4.69 10.03
CA GLU A 61 -11.47 5.94 9.95
C GLU A 61 -10.95 6.87 11.03
N SER A 62 -10.60 8.09 10.64
CA SER A 62 -10.10 9.12 11.54
C SER A 62 -11.19 9.57 12.51
N ALA A 63 -10.80 9.75 13.78
CA ALA A 63 -11.60 10.44 14.77
C ALA A 63 -11.45 11.97 14.62
N ARG A 64 -12.30 12.73 15.33
CA ARG A 64 -12.35 14.20 15.25
C ARG A 64 -11.32 14.92 16.12
N ASN A 65 -10.31 14.23 16.63
CA ASN A 65 -9.25 14.90 17.40
C ASN A 65 -8.30 15.64 16.46
N LYS A 66 -7.63 16.69 16.96
CA LYS A 66 -6.80 17.59 16.14
C LYS A 66 -5.73 16.84 15.34
N ARG A 67 -5.09 15.83 15.95
CA ARG A 67 -3.97 15.09 15.36
C ARG A 67 -4.44 14.18 14.22
N GLU A 68 -5.57 13.49 14.41
CA GLU A 68 -6.14 12.62 13.38
C GLU A 68 -6.73 13.42 12.22
N VAL A 69 -7.33 14.58 12.49
CA VAL A 69 -7.79 15.51 11.44
C VAL A 69 -6.61 16.03 10.59
N GLU A 70 -5.48 16.36 11.23
CA GLU A 70 -4.27 16.76 10.50
C GLU A 70 -3.72 15.62 9.63
N GLY A 71 -3.68 14.40 10.18
CA GLY A 71 -3.27 13.19 9.46
C GLY A 71 -4.18 12.88 8.28
N GLU A 72 -5.49 12.98 8.46
CA GLU A 72 -6.48 12.78 7.39
C GLU A 72 -6.29 13.80 6.26
N ARG A 73 -6.08 15.08 6.58
CA ARG A 73 -5.81 16.12 5.56
C ARG A 73 -4.55 15.82 4.75
N LEU A 74 -3.49 15.35 5.41
CA LEU A 74 -2.26 14.92 4.74
C LEU A 74 -2.51 13.73 3.80
N GLN A 75 -3.26 12.73 4.27
CA GLN A 75 -3.64 11.58 3.44
C GLN A 75 -4.49 12.02 2.24
N GLN A 76 -5.53 12.82 2.45
CA GLN A 76 -6.38 13.33 1.36
C GLN A 76 -5.54 14.08 0.32
N ARG A 77 -4.64 14.97 0.73
CA ARG A 77 -3.72 15.66 -0.20
C ARG A 77 -2.90 14.67 -1.03
N ARG A 78 -2.22 13.73 -0.38
CA ARG A 78 -1.35 12.74 -1.06
C ARG A 78 -2.11 11.87 -2.06
N TRP A 79 -3.34 11.47 -1.72
CA TRP A 79 -4.17 10.62 -2.56
C TRP A 79 -4.98 11.39 -3.63
N GLN A 80 -4.99 12.73 -3.59
CA GLN A 80 -5.65 13.59 -4.58
C GLN A 80 -4.71 14.23 -5.60
N GLN A 81 -3.38 14.06 -5.47
CA GLN A 81 -2.41 14.72 -6.39
C GLN A 81 -2.39 14.18 -7.83
N GLU A 82 -3.18 13.16 -8.17
CA GLU A 82 -3.36 12.69 -9.56
C GLU A 82 -4.85 12.70 -9.97
N GLN A 83 -5.39 13.90 -10.20
CA GLN A 83 -6.52 14.15 -11.11
C GLN A 83 -6.15 15.30 -12.05
#